data_AF-B3RKU2-F1
#
_entry.id   AF-B3RKU2-F1
#
_cell.length_a   1.000
_cell.length_b   1.000
_cell.length_c   1.000
_cell.angle_alpha   90.00
_cell.angle_beta   90.00
_cell.angle_gamma   90.00
#
_symmetry.space_group_name_H-M   'P 1'
#
loop_
_entity.id
_entity.type
_entity.pdbx_description
1 polymer ?
#
loop_
_entity_poly.entity_id
_entity_poly.type
_entity_poly.pdbx_seq_one_letter_code
_entity_poly.pdbx_strand_id
1 'polypeptide(L)'
;MVQLFHQRLKYFDFTNMLEITLYISTFLYVIPCNEYKSSYQRNFGALAILAGWLDLILYVRRISFHGIYIIMISTMLITLFQVLILVVIFIFAFGCAFMVLYTKEVKTVFKSMADALFTTFLMMLGELTIDPNLSNLIKAHPVGVIVFIVFCLMMVIIIINLLVGLAVGDIDKIRQNAVYKRHIMQIDLLIELEGTLPASLLKRFYISRLEQFPSEESSRLSEIFTALSPFSAADQNLREIKSLHYLNESRLDLNLDEETASKGITINKNSNNGSLQQQSVATDIKENNGILRGVQSLIRRK
;
A
#
# COMPACT_ATOMS: atom_id res chain seq x y z
N MET A 1 17.90 18.84 4.02
CA MET A 1 17.97 20.17 4.69
C MET A 1 17.24 21.27 3.92
N VAL A 2 17.48 21.47 2.61
CA VAL A 2 16.75 22.48 1.80
C VAL A 2 15.25 22.18 1.68
N GLN A 3 14.87 20.90 1.59
CA GLN A 3 13.46 20.46 1.53
C GLN A 3 12.67 20.72 2.84
N LEU A 4 13.31 20.67 4.02
CA LEU A 4 12.71 20.95 5.34
C LEU A 4 12.19 22.40 5.40
N PHE A 5 12.98 23.35 4.88
CA PHE A 5 12.63 24.78 4.91
C PHE A 5 11.46 25.11 3.98
N HIS A 6 11.32 24.39 2.86
CA HIS A 6 10.28 24.65 1.87
C HIS A 6 8.93 24.00 2.21
N GLN A 7 8.91 22.82 2.83
CA GLN A 7 7.69 22.03 3.01
C GLN A 7 7.15 21.95 4.46
N ARG A 8 7.86 22.52 5.45
CA ARG A 8 7.46 22.65 6.87
C ARG A 8 6.75 21.41 7.46
N LEU A 9 5.42 21.42 7.59
CA LEU A 9 4.65 20.34 8.22
C LEU A 9 4.37 19.15 7.28
N LYS A 10 4.44 19.34 5.96
CA LYS A 10 4.29 18.27 4.97
C LYS A 10 5.55 17.39 4.87
N TYR A 11 6.60 17.75 5.62
CA TYR A 11 7.88 17.04 5.67
C TYR A 11 7.83 15.74 6.50
N PHE A 12 6.86 15.56 7.40
CA PHE A 12 6.72 14.34 8.21
C PHE A 12 6.12 13.16 7.41
N ASP A 13 6.61 12.93 6.20
CA ASP A 13 6.33 11.72 5.45
C ASP A 13 7.23 10.57 5.93
N PHE A 14 6.75 9.32 5.81
CA PHE A 14 7.45 8.13 6.28
C PHE A 14 8.85 8.00 5.67
N THR A 15 8.99 8.28 4.37
CA THR A 15 10.29 8.24 3.68
C THR A 15 11.28 9.21 4.30
N ASN A 16 10.83 10.42 4.62
CA ASN A 16 11.72 11.42 5.18
C ASN A 16 12.05 11.16 6.66
N MET A 17 11.12 10.59 7.45
CA MET A 17 11.46 10.11 8.80
C MET A 17 12.52 9.00 8.77
N LEU A 18 12.47 8.12 7.76
CA LEU A 18 13.46 7.07 7.56
C LEU A 18 14.83 7.66 7.20
N GLU A 19 14.90 8.66 6.31
CA GLU A 19 16.15 9.39 6.00
C GLU A 19 16.74 10.09 7.24
N ILE A 20 15.92 10.76 8.05
CA ILE A 20 16.38 11.38 9.29
C ILE A 20 16.94 10.33 10.26
N THR A 21 16.25 9.18 10.39
CA THR A 21 16.70 8.08 11.23
C THR A 21 18.05 7.52 10.76
N LEU A 22 18.24 7.39 9.44
CA LEU A 22 19.49 6.99 8.82
C LEU A 22 20.62 7.99 9.13
N TYR A 23 20.38 9.29 8.99
CA TYR A 23 21.39 10.30 9.28
C TYR A 23 21.77 10.34 10.77
N ILE A 24 20.80 10.28 11.67
CA ILE A 24 21.04 10.29 13.12
C ILE A 24 21.81 9.02 13.54
N SER A 25 21.38 7.84 13.09
CA SER A 25 22.04 6.58 13.43
C SER A 25 23.47 6.50 12.89
N THR A 26 23.72 6.99 11.68
CA THR A 26 25.06 7.09 11.09
C THR A 26 25.94 8.05 11.89
N PHE A 27 25.42 9.22 12.28
CA PHE A 27 26.14 10.19 13.08
C PHE A 27 26.54 9.62 14.45
N LEU A 28 25.61 8.95 15.15
CA LEU A 28 25.87 8.29 16.44
C LEU A 28 26.83 7.09 16.34
N TYR A 29 26.93 6.45 15.17
CA TYR A 29 27.90 5.39 14.92
C TYR A 29 29.32 5.94 14.72
N VAL A 30 29.44 7.07 13.99
CA VAL A 30 30.74 7.67 13.65
C VAL A 30 31.38 8.35 14.86
N ILE A 31 30.59 9.00 15.73
CA ILE A 31 31.09 9.78 16.88
C ILE A 31 30.96 8.95 18.16
N PRO A 32 32.03 8.74 18.96
CA PRO A 32 33.42 9.19 18.89
C PRO A 32 34.28 8.34 17.93
N CYS A 33 35.30 8.98 17.35
CA CYS A 33 36.32 8.34 16.52
C CYS A 33 37.33 7.54 17.36
N ASN A 34 36.85 6.58 18.14
CA ASN A 34 37.70 5.63 18.84
C ASN A 34 37.90 4.37 17.99
N GLU A 35 39.09 3.76 18.07
CA GLU A 35 39.40 2.49 17.38
C GLU A 35 38.50 1.33 17.86
N TYR A 36 38.11 1.34 19.14
CA TYR A 36 37.18 0.37 19.71
C TYR A 36 35.76 0.93 19.79
N LYS A 37 34.85 0.35 19.01
CA LYS A 37 33.44 0.74 19.03
C LYS A 37 32.71 0.12 20.22
N SER A 38 32.01 0.95 20.99
CA SER A 38 31.19 0.51 22.13
C SER A 38 30.00 -0.35 21.66
N SER A 39 29.44 -1.19 22.54
CA SER A 39 28.24 -1.99 22.25
C SER A 39 27.06 -1.14 21.76
N TYR A 40 26.87 0.06 22.32
CA TYR A 40 25.82 0.98 21.87
C TYR A 40 26.07 1.52 20.45
N GLN A 41 27.32 1.81 20.10
CA GLN A 41 27.65 2.25 18.74
C GLN A 41 27.37 1.15 17.74
N ARG A 42 27.73 -0.10 18.05
CA ARG A 42 27.41 -1.25 17.17
C ARG A 42 25.91 -1.38 16.89
N ASN A 43 25.06 -1.12 17.89
CA ASN A 43 23.60 -1.09 17.70
C ASN A 43 23.16 0.02 16.72
N PHE A 44 23.69 1.24 16.86
CA PHE A 44 23.39 2.32 15.92
C PHE A 44 23.94 2.07 14.51
N GLY A 45 25.10 1.43 14.39
CA GLY A 45 25.66 1.00 13.11
C GLY A 45 24.77 -0.03 12.40
N ALA A 46 24.28 -1.03 13.15
CA ALA A 46 23.32 -2.00 12.62
C ALA A 46 22.01 -1.33 12.16
N LEU A 47 21.50 -0.38 12.96
CA LEU A 47 20.32 0.40 12.59
C LEU A 47 20.55 1.24 11.34
N ALA A 48 21.71 1.88 11.21
CA ALA A 48 22.08 2.69 10.04
C ALA A 48 22.17 1.82 8.78
N ILE A 49 22.78 0.63 8.86
CA ILE A 49 22.86 -0.30 7.74
C ILE A 49 21.45 -0.74 7.30
N LEU A 50 20.60 -1.13 8.26
CA LEU A 50 19.22 -1.53 7.96
C LEU A 50 18.43 -0.37 7.33
N ALA A 51 18.48 0.82 7.93
CA ALA A 51 17.81 2.00 7.42
C ALA A 51 18.31 2.36 6.02
N GLY A 52 19.61 2.25 5.74
CA GLY A 52 20.17 2.53 4.41
C GLY A 52 19.64 1.58 3.33
N TRP A 53 19.52 0.29 3.64
CA TRP A 53 18.90 -0.67 2.71
C TRP A 53 17.41 -0.43 2.51
N LEU A 54 16.66 -0.10 3.56
CA LEU A 54 15.24 0.23 3.44
C LEU A 54 15.03 1.52 2.64
N ASP A 55 15.86 2.54 2.86
CA ASP A 55 15.84 3.78 2.11
C ASP A 55 16.12 3.53 0.63
N LEU A 56 17.14 2.72 0.32
CA LEU A 56 17.44 2.30 -1.04
C LEU A 56 16.23 1.63 -1.73
N ILE A 57 15.52 0.73 -1.03
CA ILE A 57 14.28 0.12 -1.56
C ILE A 57 13.24 1.20 -1.87
N LEU A 58 13.07 2.20 -1.00
CA LEU A 58 12.14 3.31 -1.24
C LEU A 58 12.59 4.25 -2.37
N TYR A 59 13.90 4.38 -2.63
CA TYR A 59 14.42 5.09 -3.79
C TYR A 59 14.12 4.33 -5.10
N VAL A 60 14.32 3.01 -5.12
CA VAL A 60 13.98 2.17 -6.29
C VAL A 60 12.49 2.22 -6.64
N ARG A 61 11.62 2.56 -5.66
CA ARG A 61 10.19 2.82 -5.87
C ARG A 61 9.93 3.83 -6.99
N ARG A 62 10.81 4.82 -7.19
CA ARG A 62 10.70 5.87 -8.22
C ARG A 62 11.13 5.42 -9.62
N ILE A 63 11.79 4.27 -9.75
CA ILE A 63 12.31 3.75 -11.01
C ILE A 63 11.25 2.91 -11.74
N SER A 64 11.22 2.98 -13.08
CA SER A 64 10.10 2.44 -13.89
C SER A 64 9.99 0.91 -13.92
N PHE A 65 11.05 0.12 -13.72
CA PHE A 65 10.90 -1.34 -13.87
C PHE A 65 10.38 -2.02 -12.59
N HIS A 66 10.99 -1.73 -11.43
CA HIS A 66 10.68 -2.41 -10.17
C HIS A 66 9.74 -1.63 -9.23
N GLY A 67 9.42 -0.36 -9.55
CA GLY A 67 8.66 0.52 -8.66
C GLY A 67 7.26 0.03 -8.31
N ILE A 68 6.56 -0.67 -9.20
CA ILE A 68 5.19 -1.18 -8.95
C ILE A 68 5.18 -2.16 -7.78
N TYR A 69 6.12 -3.12 -7.77
CA TYR A 69 6.19 -4.14 -6.72
C TYR A 69 6.46 -3.51 -5.36
N ILE A 70 7.32 -2.49 -5.31
CA ILE A 70 7.64 -1.77 -4.07
C ILE A 70 6.43 -0.97 -3.56
N ILE A 71 5.68 -0.32 -4.45
CA ILE A 71 4.43 0.39 -4.08
C ILE A 71 3.38 -0.59 -3.53
N MET A 72 3.23 -1.74 -4.20
CA MET A 72 2.30 -2.79 -3.79
C MET A 72 2.66 -3.35 -2.41
N ILE A 73 3.90 -3.79 -2.22
CA ILE A 73 4.40 -4.32 -0.93
C ILE A 73 4.27 -3.27 0.17
N SER A 74 4.63 -2.01 -0.07
CA SER A 74 4.48 -0.94 0.93
C SER A 74 3.03 -0.76 1.37
N THR A 75 2.08 -0.85 0.43
CA THR A 75 0.65 -0.72 0.71
C THR A 75 0.14 -1.94 1.50
N MET A 76 0.58 -3.14 1.14
CA MET A 76 0.27 -4.38 1.86
C MET A 76 0.89 -4.43 3.26
N LEU A 77 2.06 -3.83 3.47
CA LEU A 77 2.66 -3.72 4.80
C LEU A 77 1.82 -2.83 5.72
N ILE A 78 1.22 -1.74 5.20
CA ILE A 78 0.34 -0.88 6.00
C ILE A 78 -0.91 -1.64 6.45
N THR A 79 -1.53 -2.41 5.54
CA THR A 79 -2.69 -3.24 5.92
C THR A 79 -2.30 -4.33 6.92
N LEU A 80 -1.11 -4.92 6.78
CA LEU A 80 -0.54 -5.86 7.75
C LEU A 80 -0.32 -5.21 9.13
N PHE A 81 0.16 -3.97 9.20
CA PHE A 81 0.37 -3.30 10.49
C PHE A 81 -0.93 -2.99 11.22
N GLN A 82 -2.00 -2.60 10.52
CA GLN A 82 -3.33 -2.39 11.13
C GLN A 82 -3.82 -3.64 11.85
N VAL A 83 -3.54 -4.77 11.23
CA VAL A 83 -3.90 -6.10 11.65
C VAL A 83 -3.01 -6.61 12.81
N LEU A 84 -1.71 -6.27 12.79
CA LEU A 84 -0.75 -6.61 13.83
C LEU A 84 -1.14 -6.05 15.21
N ILE A 85 -1.89 -4.95 15.26
CA ILE A 85 -2.40 -4.38 16.51
C ILE A 85 -3.26 -5.41 17.28
N LEU A 86 -4.09 -6.19 16.58
CA LEU A 86 -4.88 -7.25 17.20
C LEU A 86 -3.98 -8.35 17.78
N VAL A 87 -2.94 -8.72 17.04
CA VAL A 87 -1.94 -9.70 17.47
C VAL A 87 -1.22 -9.26 18.75
N VAL A 88 -0.84 -7.99 18.86
CA VAL A 88 -0.17 -7.44 20.05
C VAL A 88 -1.03 -7.56 21.31
N ILE A 89 -2.35 -7.33 21.21
CA ILE A 89 -3.27 -7.50 22.34
C ILE A 89 -3.27 -8.96 22.83
N PHE A 90 -3.28 -9.92 21.92
CA PHE A 90 -3.21 -11.34 22.27
C PHE A 90 -1.86 -11.74 22.87
N ILE A 91 -0.74 -11.28 22.30
CA ILE A 91 0.60 -11.50 22.88
C ILE A 91 0.64 -10.98 24.31
N PHE A 92 0.04 -9.82 24.57
CA PHE A 92 -0.02 -9.26 25.91
C PHE A 92 -0.87 -10.12 26.87
N ALA A 93 -2.07 -10.52 26.45
CA ALA A 93 -2.99 -11.32 27.26
C ALA A 93 -2.41 -12.69 27.62
N PHE A 94 -1.93 -13.43 26.62
CA PHE A 94 -1.35 -14.76 26.83
C PHE A 94 0.03 -14.68 27.48
N GLY A 95 0.84 -13.67 27.17
CA GLY A 95 2.15 -13.49 27.81
C GLY A 95 2.05 -13.22 29.31
N CYS A 96 1.06 -12.43 29.74
CA CYS A 96 0.76 -12.26 31.16
C CYS A 96 0.30 -13.58 31.82
N ALA A 97 -0.58 -14.33 31.14
CA ALA A 97 -1.06 -15.62 31.65
C ALA A 97 0.07 -16.64 31.80
N PHE A 98 0.95 -16.76 30.80
CA PHE A 98 2.11 -17.65 30.82
C PHE A 98 3.15 -17.23 31.86
N MET A 99 3.36 -15.93 32.07
CA MET A 99 4.20 -15.46 33.17
C MET A 99 3.67 -16.00 34.51
N VAL A 100 2.39 -15.79 34.83
CA VAL A 100 1.81 -16.27 36.10
C VAL A 100 1.89 -17.79 36.24
N LEU A 101 1.65 -18.54 35.17
CA LEU A 101 1.63 -20.01 35.20
C LEU A 101 3.03 -20.65 35.24
N TYR A 102 4.00 -20.10 34.51
CA TYR A 102 5.28 -20.76 34.28
C TYR A 102 6.48 -20.08 34.96
N THR A 103 6.32 -18.93 35.62
CA THR A 103 7.41 -18.23 36.32
C THR A 103 8.18 -19.09 37.32
N LYS A 104 7.53 -20.08 37.96
CA LYS A 104 8.20 -20.94 38.95
C LYS A 104 9.03 -22.07 38.32
N GLU A 105 8.51 -22.65 37.24
CA GLU A 105 9.08 -23.85 36.60
C GLU A 105 10.13 -23.50 35.54
N VAL A 106 9.90 -22.43 34.76
CA VAL A 106 10.79 -22.00 33.67
C VAL A 106 11.35 -20.60 33.95
N LYS A 107 12.07 -20.50 35.07
CA LYS A 107 12.70 -19.25 35.54
C LYS A 107 13.70 -18.65 34.57
N THR A 108 14.24 -19.40 33.61
CA THR A 108 15.19 -18.87 32.62
C THR A 108 14.51 -18.00 31.57
N VAL A 109 13.25 -18.32 31.24
CA VAL A 109 12.51 -17.74 30.11
C VAL A 109 11.48 -16.70 30.57
N PHE A 110 10.84 -16.89 31.73
CA PHE A 110 9.79 -15.99 32.24
C PHE A 110 10.25 -15.14 33.44
N LYS A 111 11.42 -14.51 33.33
CA LYS A 111 12.00 -13.65 34.40
C LYS A 111 11.33 -12.30 34.50
N SER A 112 11.19 -11.63 33.35
CA SER A 112 10.62 -10.30 33.24
C SER A 112 9.39 -10.32 32.33
N MET A 113 8.56 -9.28 32.44
CA MET A 113 7.43 -9.10 31.52
C MET A 113 7.89 -9.03 30.06
N ALA A 114 9.03 -8.36 29.79
CA ALA A 114 9.56 -8.26 28.44
C ALA A 114 9.98 -9.62 27.88
N ASP A 115 10.64 -10.46 28.69
CA ASP A 115 11.03 -11.81 28.30
C ASP A 115 9.80 -12.69 28.08
N ALA A 116 8.76 -12.55 28.90
CA ALA A 116 7.50 -13.29 28.74
C ALA A 116 6.77 -12.92 27.44
N LEU A 117 6.68 -11.62 27.13
CA LEU A 117 6.07 -11.13 25.88
C LEU A 117 6.87 -11.56 24.65
N PHE A 118 8.20 -11.43 24.69
CA PHE A 118 9.07 -11.86 23.59
C PHE A 118 9.00 -13.38 23.39
N THR A 119 9.03 -14.16 24.47
CA THR A 119 8.84 -15.61 24.42
C THR A 119 7.48 -15.97 23.81
N THR A 120 6.40 -15.29 24.21
CA THR A 120 5.06 -15.54 23.68
C THR A 120 4.98 -15.20 22.18
N PHE A 121 5.71 -14.18 21.73
CA PHE A 121 5.87 -13.87 20.31
C PHE A 121 6.62 -14.97 19.55
N LEU A 122 7.71 -15.52 20.11
CA LEU A 122 8.40 -16.67 19.51
C LEU A 122 7.50 -17.92 19.45
N MET A 123 6.73 -18.17 20.52
CA MET A 123 5.74 -19.25 20.54
C MET A 123 4.64 -19.05 19.49
N MET A 124 4.25 -17.81 19.20
CA MET A 124 3.31 -17.49 18.11
C MET A 124 3.88 -17.86 16.74
N LEU A 125 5.19 -17.65 16.51
CA LEU A 125 5.86 -18.04 15.27
C LEU A 125 6.04 -19.57 15.14
N GLY A 126 5.67 -20.33 16.16
CA GLY A 126 5.81 -21.78 16.21
C GLY A 126 7.15 -22.25 16.77
N GLU A 127 7.99 -21.33 17.27
CA GLU A 127 9.20 -21.70 17.99
C GLU A 127 8.85 -22.06 19.43
N LEU A 128 8.77 -23.36 19.69
CA LEU A 128 8.62 -23.90 21.04
C LEU A 128 9.96 -24.46 21.51
N THR A 129 10.63 -23.74 22.40
CA THR A 129 11.77 -24.29 23.15
C THR A 129 11.22 -25.24 24.21
N ILE A 130 10.96 -26.49 23.81
CA ILE A 130 10.48 -27.52 24.73
C ILE A 130 11.61 -27.88 25.68
N ASP A 131 11.48 -27.47 26.94
CA ASP A 131 12.35 -27.99 28.00
C ASP A 131 12.18 -29.51 28.13
N PRO A 132 13.26 -30.27 28.41
CA PRO A 132 13.20 -31.73 28.54
C PRO A 132 12.29 -32.20 29.70
N ASN A 133 11.86 -31.29 30.59
CA ASN A 133 10.97 -31.55 31.71
C ASN A 133 9.48 -31.30 31.41
N LEU A 134 9.08 -31.25 30.13
CA LEU A 134 7.69 -31.04 29.70
C LEU A 134 6.68 -31.95 30.45
N SER A 135 7.06 -33.20 30.73
CA SER A 135 6.22 -34.16 31.47
C SER A 135 5.94 -33.73 32.92
N ASN A 136 6.89 -33.04 33.56
CA ASN A 136 6.72 -32.49 34.91
C ASN A 136 5.91 -31.19 34.87
N LEU A 137 6.08 -30.38 33.82
CA LEU A 137 5.34 -29.14 33.60
C LEU A 137 3.83 -29.41 33.39
N ILE A 138 3.50 -30.43 32.59
CA ILE A 138 2.12 -30.88 32.34
C ILE A 138 1.46 -31.36 33.64
N LYS A 139 2.20 -32.07 34.50
CA LYS A 139 1.70 -32.56 35.79
C LYS A 139 1.53 -31.45 36.81
N ALA A 140 2.43 -30.45 36.82
CA ALA A 140 2.38 -29.33 37.75
C ALA A 140 1.22 -28.36 37.45
N HIS A 141 0.93 -28.12 36.17
CA HIS A 141 -0.05 -27.12 35.74
C HIS A 141 -0.98 -27.63 34.63
N PRO A 142 -2.00 -28.46 34.95
CA PRO A 142 -2.96 -28.95 33.95
C PRO A 142 -3.74 -27.82 33.26
N VAL A 143 -4.01 -26.72 34.00
CA VAL A 143 -4.64 -25.51 33.45
C VAL A 143 -3.74 -24.85 32.40
N GLY A 144 -2.42 -24.86 32.61
CA GLY A 144 -1.47 -24.29 31.64
C GLY A 144 -1.48 -25.02 30.30
N VAL A 145 -1.64 -26.34 30.32
CA VAL A 145 -1.79 -27.14 29.10
C VAL A 145 -3.05 -26.76 28.31
N ILE A 146 -4.18 -26.56 29.01
CA ILE A 146 -5.43 -26.12 28.37
C ILE A 146 -5.26 -24.72 27.77
N VAL A 147 -4.69 -23.77 28.51
CA VAL A 147 -4.44 -22.41 28.03
C VAL A 147 -3.48 -22.41 26.83
N PHE A 148 -2.46 -23.26 26.84
CA PHE A 148 -1.52 -23.42 25.74
C PHE A 148 -2.19 -23.99 24.48
N ILE A 149 -3.05 -25.02 24.62
CA ILE A 149 -3.80 -25.56 23.48
C ILE A 149 -4.74 -24.50 22.89
N VAL A 150 -5.46 -23.76 23.74
CA VAL A 150 -6.33 -22.66 23.29
C VAL A 150 -5.53 -21.58 22.59
N PHE A 151 -4.35 -21.22 23.11
CA PHE A 151 -3.42 -20.30 22.47
C PHE A 151 -3.01 -20.79 21.07
N CYS A 152 -2.56 -22.04 20.93
CA CYS A 152 -2.17 -22.59 19.64
C CYS A 152 -3.33 -22.56 18.63
N LEU A 153 -4.54 -22.95 19.04
CA LEU A 153 -5.71 -22.92 18.16
C LEU A 153 -6.08 -21.48 17.75
N MET A 154 -6.14 -20.56 18.72
CA MET A 154 -6.40 -19.14 18.45
C MET A 154 -5.36 -18.55 17.51
N MET A 155 -4.07 -18.79 17.74
CA MET A 155 -2.98 -18.23 16.93
C MET A 155 -3.02 -18.74 15.49
N VAL A 156 -3.26 -20.04 15.28
CA VAL A 156 -3.39 -20.61 13.93
C VAL A 156 -4.59 -20.01 13.20
N ILE A 157 -5.74 -19.88 13.88
CA ILE A 157 -6.95 -19.26 13.33
C ILE A 157 -6.68 -17.79 12.97
N ILE A 158 -6.05 -17.04 13.86
CA ILE A 158 -5.73 -15.63 13.66
C ILE A 158 -4.74 -15.50 12.49
N ILE A 159 -3.57 -16.14 12.53
CA ILE A 159 -2.53 -15.98 11.49
C ILE A 159 -3.08 -16.37 10.12
N ILE A 160 -3.72 -17.54 9.98
CA ILE A 160 -4.19 -18.01 8.67
C ILE A 160 -5.31 -17.12 8.13
N ASN A 161 -6.34 -16.83 8.94
CA ASN A 161 -7.50 -16.09 8.45
C ASN A 161 -7.18 -14.61 8.19
N LEU A 162 -6.23 -14.07 8.92
CA LEU A 162 -5.87 -12.66 8.88
C LEU A 162 -4.84 -12.36 7.79
N LEU A 163 -3.80 -13.19 7.66
CA LEU A 163 -2.75 -13.00 6.67
C LEU A 163 -3.24 -13.33 5.26
N VAL A 164 -4.09 -14.36 5.11
CA VAL A 164 -4.64 -14.80 3.82
C VAL A 164 -5.92 -14.02 3.47
N GLY A 165 -6.79 -13.78 4.45
CA GLY A 165 -8.09 -13.13 4.23
C GLY A 165 -7.99 -11.66 3.81
N LEU A 166 -7.06 -10.89 4.40
CA LEU A 166 -6.80 -9.52 3.95
C LEU A 166 -6.01 -9.46 2.64
N ALA A 167 -5.05 -10.37 2.43
CA ALA A 167 -4.16 -10.30 1.28
C ALA A 167 -4.86 -10.68 -0.03
N VAL A 168 -5.75 -11.67 -0.01
CA VAL A 168 -6.37 -12.22 -1.23
C VAL A 168 -7.56 -11.38 -1.72
N GLY A 169 -8.34 -10.79 -0.80
CA GLY A 169 -9.54 -10.01 -1.16
C GLY A 169 -9.25 -8.65 -1.80
N ASP A 170 -8.09 -8.04 -1.48
CA ASP A 170 -7.77 -6.67 -1.90
C ASP A 170 -6.61 -6.57 -2.91
N ILE A 171 -6.00 -7.70 -3.31
CA ILE A 171 -4.81 -7.69 -4.19
C ILE A 171 -5.05 -6.95 -5.51
N ASP A 172 -6.22 -7.15 -6.14
CA ASP A 172 -6.53 -6.54 -7.44
C ASP A 172 -6.76 -5.03 -7.32
N LYS A 173 -7.45 -4.59 -6.25
CA LYS A 173 -7.64 -3.17 -5.96
C LYS A 173 -6.30 -2.49 -5.64
N ILE A 174 -5.47 -3.14 -4.83
CA ILE A 174 -4.13 -2.63 -4.49
C ILE A 174 -3.27 -2.53 -5.75
N ARG A 175 -3.35 -3.53 -6.65
CA ARG A 175 -2.59 -3.54 -7.91
C ARG A 175 -2.99 -2.38 -8.83
N GLN A 176 -4.28 -2.16 -9.06
CA GLN A 176 -4.74 -1.05 -9.90
C GLN A 176 -4.33 0.31 -9.31
N ASN A 177 -4.49 0.48 -7.99
CA ASN A 177 -4.04 1.68 -7.28
C ASN A 177 -2.53 1.89 -7.37
N ALA A 178 -1.73 0.81 -7.35
CA ALA A 178 -0.28 0.88 -7.48
C ALA A 178 0.16 1.37 -8.86
N VAL A 179 -0.51 0.94 -9.94
CA VAL A 179 -0.26 1.43 -11.30
C VAL A 179 -0.53 2.93 -11.38
N TYR A 180 -1.70 3.36 -10.90
CA TYR A 180 -2.06 4.78 -10.89
C TYR A 180 -1.08 5.63 -10.06
N LYS A 181 -0.76 5.19 -8.83
CA LYS A 181 0.17 5.87 -7.93
C LYS A 181 1.58 5.96 -8.51
N ARG A 182 2.01 4.95 -9.28
CA ARG A 182 3.27 4.98 -10.01
C ARG A 182 3.29 6.09 -11.06
N HIS A 183 2.25 6.23 -11.88
CA HIS A 183 2.22 7.26 -12.93
C HIS A 183 2.28 8.67 -12.32
N ILE A 184 1.54 8.90 -11.24
CA ILE A 184 1.63 10.16 -10.49
C ILE A 184 3.08 10.39 -10.03
N MET A 185 3.71 9.39 -9.43
CA MET A 185 5.07 9.54 -8.91
C MET A 185 6.12 9.80 -10.02
N GLN A 186 5.88 9.31 -11.25
CA GLN A 186 6.71 9.63 -12.41
C GLN A 186 6.49 11.07 -12.91
N ILE A 187 5.24 11.53 -12.93
CA ILE A 187 4.91 12.91 -13.29
C ILE A 187 5.49 13.88 -12.25
N ASP A 188 5.36 13.58 -10.96
CA ASP A 188 5.93 14.38 -9.88
C ASP A 188 7.46 14.48 -9.98
N LEU A 189 8.13 13.35 -10.26
CA LEU A 189 9.57 13.33 -10.49
C LEU A 189 9.95 14.18 -11.71
N LEU A 190 9.18 14.13 -12.79
CA LEU A 190 9.41 14.92 -13.99
C LEU A 190 9.26 16.42 -13.70
N ILE A 191 8.24 16.82 -12.95
CA ILE A 191 7.99 18.20 -12.55
C ILE A 191 9.12 18.70 -11.62
N GLU A 192 9.56 17.88 -10.65
CA GLU A 192 10.67 18.22 -9.76
C GLU A 192 11.98 18.41 -10.55
N LEU A 193 12.22 17.55 -11.53
CA LEU A 193 13.37 17.63 -12.43
C LEU A 193 13.30 18.90 -13.30
N GLU A 194 12.14 19.20 -13.90
CA GLU A 194 11.91 20.41 -14.69
C GLU A 194 12.13 21.69 -13.86
N GLY A 195 11.65 21.72 -12.62
CA GLY A 195 11.83 22.87 -11.71
C GLY A 195 13.27 23.05 -11.22
N THR A 196 14.08 21.99 -11.21
CA THR A 196 15.48 22.03 -10.75
C THR A 196 16.46 22.27 -11.91
N LEU A 197 16.08 21.93 -13.14
CA LEU A 197 16.92 22.11 -14.33
C LEU A 197 16.98 23.60 -14.76
N PRO A 198 18.18 24.13 -15.07
CA PRO A 198 18.30 25.47 -15.64
C PRO A 198 17.63 25.54 -17.03
N ALA A 199 16.96 26.66 -17.31
CA ALA A 199 16.17 26.87 -18.53
C ALA A 199 16.93 26.60 -19.85
N SER A 200 18.26 26.73 -19.85
CA SER A 200 19.12 26.43 -21.00
C SER A 200 19.15 24.95 -21.35
N LEU A 201 19.15 24.04 -20.36
CA LEU A 201 19.09 22.60 -20.60
C LEU A 201 17.68 22.18 -21.02
N LEU A 202 16.66 22.76 -20.37
CA LEU A 202 15.27 22.47 -20.71
C LEU A 202 14.96 22.84 -22.17
N LYS A 203 15.36 24.04 -22.61
CA LYS A 203 15.20 24.48 -24.01
C LYS A 203 15.93 23.59 -25.03
N ARG A 204 17.02 22.92 -24.63
CA ARG A 204 17.80 22.03 -25.50
C ARG A 204 17.13 20.66 -25.67
N PHE A 205 16.44 20.15 -24.65
CA PHE A 205 15.79 18.83 -24.66
C PHE A 205 14.27 18.89 -24.88
N TYR A 206 13.68 20.08 -24.91
CA TYR A 206 12.26 20.28 -25.16
C TYR A 206 11.90 19.97 -26.62
N ILE A 207 11.20 18.86 -26.85
CA ILE A 207 10.61 18.49 -28.14
C ILE A 207 9.10 18.70 -28.02
N SER A 208 8.56 19.67 -28.76
CA SER A 208 7.18 20.15 -28.62
C SER A 208 6.13 19.26 -29.31
N ARG A 209 6.53 18.43 -30.28
CA ARG A 209 5.64 17.52 -31.02
C ARG A 209 6.34 16.19 -31.30
N LEU A 210 5.71 15.11 -30.86
CA LEU A 210 6.00 13.74 -31.29
C LEU A 210 4.82 13.29 -32.14
N GLU A 211 4.99 13.23 -33.46
CA GLU A 211 4.03 12.59 -34.34
C GLU A 211 4.19 11.08 -34.20
N GLN A 212 3.29 10.46 -33.44
CA GLN A 212 3.27 9.02 -33.25
C GLN A 212 2.59 8.38 -34.47
N PHE A 213 3.37 8.04 -35.49
CA PHE A 213 2.88 7.19 -36.58
C PHE A 213 2.59 5.79 -36.03
N PRO A 214 1.40 5.20 -36.27
CA PRO A 214 1.16 3.79 -35.97
C PRO A 214 2.08 2.97 -36.89
N SER A 215 3.20 2.48 -36.39
CA SER A 215 4.12 1.67 -37.17
C SER A 215 3.46 0.33 -37.50
N GLU A 216 3.18 0.07 -38.77
CA GLU A 216 2.72 -1.23 -39.27
C GLU A 216 3.81 -2.32 -39.20
N GLU A 217 5.07 -1.99 -38.92
CA GLU A 217 6.14 -2.97 -38.81
C GLU A 217 6.62 -3.12 -37.36
N SER A 218 6.00 -4.05 -36.64
CA SER A 218 6.49 -4.51 -35.34
C SER A 218 7.80 -5.29 -35.52
N SER A 219 8.92 -4.61 -35.30
CA SER A 219 10.21 -5.30 -35.19
C SER A 219 10.15 -6.27 -34.01
N ARG A 220 10.62 -7.52 -34.16
CA ARG A 220 10.52 -8.58 -33.13
C ARG A 220 11.06 -8.18 -31.75
N LEU A 221 12.00 -7.23 -31.70
CA LEU A 221 12.51 -6.68 -30.44
C LEU A 221 11.49 -5.77 -29.74
N SER A 222 10.67 -5.05 -30.50
CA SER A 222 9.56 -4.27 -29.96
C SER A 222 8.50 -5.18 -29.36
N GLU A 223 8.17 -6.32 -30.01
CA GLU A 223 7.25 -7.34 -29.49
C GLU A 223 7.77 -8.00 -28.21
N ILE A 224 9.07 -8.30 -28.15
CA ILE A 224 9.69 -8.82 -26.93
C ILE A 224 9.69 -7.75 -25.83
N PHE A 225 9.95 -6.48 -26.17
CA PHE A 225 9.93 -5.37 -25.19
C PHE A 225 8.51 -5.07 -24.68
N THR A 226 7.48 -5.12 -25.53
CA THR A 226 6.07 -5.02 -25.10
C THR A 226 5.63 -6.25 -24.32
N ALA A 227 6.07 -7.46 -24.68
CA ALA A 227 5.76 -8.68 -23.95
C ALA A 227 6.47 -8.76 -22.57
N LEU A 228 7.68 -8.23 -22.46
CA LEU A 228 8.48 -8.27 -21.23
C LEU A 228 8.15 -7.11 -20.27
N SER A 229 7.56 -6.02 -20.76
CA SER A 229 7.12 -4.93 -19.90
C SER A 229 5.72 -5.25 -19.34
N PRO A 230 5.56 -5.44 -18.01
CA PRO A 230 4.24 -5.60 -17.38
C PRO A 230 3.35 -4.35 -17.53
N PHE A 231 3.94 -3.29 -18.06
CA PHE A 231 3.40 -1.96 -18.33
C PHE A 231 2.46 -1.94 -19.54
N SER A 232 2.77 -2.70 -20.61
CA SER A 232 1.95 -2.73 -21.83
C SER A 232 0.57 -3.35 -21.57
N ALA A 233 0.52 -4.47 -20.83
CA ALA A 233 -0.73 -5.18 -20.57
C ALA A 233 -1.70 -4.38 -19.68
N ALA A 234 -1.18 -3.62 -18.70
CA ALA A 234 -2.01 -2.76 -17.84
C ALA A 234 -2.57 -1.55 -18.61
N ASP A 235 -1.78 -0.94 -19.50
CA ASP A 235 -2.23 0.15 -20.38
C ASP A 235 -3.25 -0.33 -21.43
N GLN A 236 -3.10 -1.56 -21.93
CA GLN A 236 -4.05 -2.16 -22.89
C GLN A 236 -5.42 -2.37 -22.25
N ASN A 237 -5.46 -2.94 -21.05
CA ASN A 237 -6.71 -3.15 -20.31
C ASN A 237 -7.38 -1.82 -19.96
N LEU A 238 -6.61 -0.78 -19.59
CA LEU A 238 -7.16 0.54 -19.29
C LEU A 238 -7.71 1.25 -20.54
N ARG A 239 -7.08 1.04 -21.71
CA ARG A 239 -7.58 1.54 -23.00
C ARG A 239 -8.85 0.83 -23.43
N GLU A 240 -8.96 -0.48 -23.23
CA GLU A 240 -10.19 -1.25 -23.49
C GLU A 240 -11.32 -0.84 -22.55
N ILE A 241 -11.05 -0.65 -21.26
CA ILE A 241 -12.07 -0.18 -20.31
C ILE A 241 -12.55 1.24 -20.67
N LYS A 242 -11.63 2.12 -21.06
CA LYS A 242 -12.01 3.46 -21.54
C LYS A 242 -12.81 3.40 -22.83
N SER A 243 -12.40 2.60 -23.81
CA SER A 243 -13.14 2.50 -25.09
C SER A 243 -14.53 1.90 -24.90
N LEU A 244 -14.70 0.91 -24.00
CA LEU A 244 -16.00 0.38 -23.62
C LEU A 244 -16.87 1.41 -22.90
N HIS A 245 -16.30 2.24 -22.03
CA HIS A 245 -17.04 3.33 -21.39
C HIS A 245 -17.53 4.37 -22.42
N TYR A 246 -16.65 4.81 -23.34
CA TYR A 246 -17.04 5.75 -24.40
C TYR A 246 -18.08 5.16 -25.35
N LEU A 247 -18.00 3.87 -25.68
CA LEU A 247 -19.01 3.18 -26.46
C LEU A 247 -20.36 3.09 -25.74
N ASN A 248 -20.34 2.90 -24.42
CA ASN A 248 -21.56 2.83 -23.62
C ASN A 248 -22.22 4.20 -23.47
N GLU A 249 -21.44 5.27 -23.25
CA GLU A 249 -21.93 6.66 -23.29
C GLU A 249 -22.52 7.01 -24.66
N SER A 250 -21.81 6.68 -25.74
CA SER A 250 -22.30 6.92 -27.11
C SER A 250 -23.59 6.15 -27.42
N ARG A 251 -23.77 4.95 -26.84
CA ARG A 251 -25.02 4.19 -26.95
C ARG A 251 -26.16 4.76 -26.12
N LEU A 252 -25.87 5.33 -24.96
CA LEU A 252 -26.87 6.02 -24.13
C LEU A 252 -27.39 7.27 -24.86
N ASP A 253 -26.51 8.02 -25.52
CA ASP A 253 -26.89 9.20 -26.31
C ASP A 253 -27.71 8.83 -27.56
N LEU A 254 -27.33 7.76 -28.27
CA LEU A 254 -28.11 7.26 -29.41
C LEU A 254 -29.50 6.76 -29.00
N ASN A 255 -29.63 6.12 -27.85
CA ASN A 255 -30.94 5.67 -27.34
C ASN A 255 -31.82 6.85 -26.90
N LEU A 256 -31.23 7.93 -26.37
CA LEU A 256 -31.95 9.19 -26.06
C LEU A 256 -32.44 9.90 -27.33
N ASP A 257 -31.66 9.85 -28.39
CA ASP A 257 -32.03 10.40 -29.70
C ASP A 257 -33.11 9.54 -30.42
N GLU A 258 -33.04 8.21 -30.30
CA GLU A 258 -34.09 7.31 -30.81
C GLU A 258 -35.41 7.46 -30.03
N GLU A 259 -35.35 7.66 -28.71
CA GLU A 259 -36.54 7.86 -27.88
C GLU A 259 -37.18 9.24 -28.10
N THR A 260 -36.38 10.28 -28.40
CA THR A 260 -36.90 11.60 -28.80
C THR A 260 -37.43 11.63 -30.22
N ALA A 261 -36.82 10.89 -31.16
CA ALA A 261 -37.36 10.69 -32.51
C ALA A 261 -38.68 9.88 -32.48
N SER A 262 -38.77 8.86 -31.61
CA SER A 262 -39.98 8.05 -31.43
C SER A 262 -41.11 8.82 -30.73
N LYS A 263 -40.79 9.68 -29.75
CA LYS A 263 -41.75 10.60 -29.11
C LYS A 263 -42.23 11.73 -30.03
N GLY A 264 -41.45 12.10 -31.05
CA GLY A 264 -41.88 13.04 -32.10
C GLY A 264 -42.91 12.47 -33.08
N ILE A 265 -43.06 11.14 -33.15
CA ILE A 265 -43.93 10.45 -34.12
C ILE A 265 -45.24 9.93 -33.49
N THR A 266 -45.40 9.99 -32.16
CA THR A 266 -46.61 9.47 -31.50
C THR A 266 -47.37 10.55 -30.73
N ILE A 267 -48.08 11.44 -31.46
CA ILE A 267 -49.36 11.93 -30.93
C ILE A 267 -50.40 10.87 -31.29
N ASN A 268 -50.98 10.28 -30.24
CA ASN A 268 -52.16 9.41 -30.22
C ASN A 268 -51.90 7.89 -30.15
N LYS A 269 -51.76 7.36 -28.92
CA LYS A 269 -52.76 6.47 -28.29
C LYS A 269 -52.35 6.07 -26.87
N ASN A 270 -53.23 6.44 -25.93
CA ASN A 270 -53.52 5.90 -24.60
C ASN A 270 -52.62 4.86 -23.90
N SER A 271 -52.41 5.17 -22.61
CA SER A 271 -52.60 4.32 -21.42
C SER A 271 -51.37 3.78 -20.69
N ASN A 272 -51.15 4.35 -19.49
CA ASN A 272 -50.79 3.74 -18.21
C ASN A 272 -49.89 2.49 -18.22
N ASN A 273 -48.65 2.65 -17.72
CA ASN A 273 -48.17 2.07 -16.47
C ASN A 273 -46.65 2.31 -16.31
N GLY A 274 -46.20 2.78 -15.15
CA GLY A 274 -44.76 2.85 -14.85
C GLY A 274 -44.28 4.00 -13.96
N SER A 275 -45.14 4.67 -13.20
CA SER A 275 -44.69 5.56 -12.13
C SER A 275 -44.19 4.71 -10.96
N LEU A 276 -42.86 4.57 -10.80
CA LEU A 276 -42.17 4.38 -9.51
C LEU A 276 -40.64 4.21 -9.60
N GLN A 277 -40.02 4.12 -10.79
CA GLN A 277 -38.54 4.04 -10.91
C GLN A 277 -37.85 5.32 -11.41
N GLN A 278 -38.58 6.27 -12.00
CA GLN A 278 -37.98 7.51 -12.52
C GLN A 278 -37.69 8.59 -11.47
N GLN A 279 -38.18 8.43 -10.24
CA GLN A 279 -38.07 9.48 -9.22
C GLN A 279 -36.81 9.39 -8.34
N SER A 280 -36.12 8.23 -8.33
CA SER A 280 -34.87 8.03 -7.56
C SER A 280 -33.61 8.37 -8.37
N VAL A 281 -33.65 8.29 -9.71
CA VAL A 281 -32.49 8.55 -10.57
C VAL A 281 -32.36 10.04 -10.91
N ALA A 282 -33.48 10.77 -10.93
CA ALA A 282 -33.50 12.21 -11.21
C ALA A 282 -32.93 13.07 -10.06
N THR A 283 -32.87 12.53 -8.85
CA THR A 283 -32.32 13.21 -7.66
C THR A 283 -30.79 13.14 -7.64
N ASP A 284 -30.18 12.01 -7.99
CA ASP A 284 -28.72 11.84 -8.02
C ASP A 284 -28.04 12.63 -9.17
N ILE A 285 -28.72 12.79 -10.30
CA ILE A 285 -28.19 13.55 -11.45
C ILE A 285 -28.18 15.07 -11.18
N LYS A 286 -29.08 15.58 -10.33
CA LYS A 286 -29.08 17.00 -9.93
C LYS A 286 -27.95 17.31 -8.94
N GLU A 287 -27.61 16.38 -8.06
CA GLU A 287 -26.55 16.58 -7.07
C GLU A 287 -25.16 16.56 -7.71
N ASN A 288 -24.91 15.63 -8.65
CA ASN A 288 -23.62 15.52 -9.32
C ASN A 288 -23.31 16.68 -10.28
N ASN A 289 -24.35 17.25 -10.92
CA ASN A 289 -24.21 18.44 -11.77
C ASN A 289 -23.94 19.73 -10.98
N GLY A 290 -24.33 19.80 -9.70
CA GLY A 290 -23.99 20.91 -8.80
C GLY A 290 -22.50 20.95 -8.46
N ILE A 291 -21.89 19.78 -8.24
CA ILE A 291 -20.48 19.63 -7.88
C ILE A 291 -19.57 19.97 -9.07
N LEU A 292 -19.93 19.51 -10.28
CA LEU A 292 -19.20 19.82 -11.52
C LEU A 292 -19.19 21.32 -11.85
N ARG A 293 -20.28 22.05 -11.60
CA ARG A 293 -20.33 23.51 -11.75
C ARG A 293 -19.48 24.25 -10.71
N GLY A 294 -19.38 23.71 -9.48
CA GLY A 294 -18.49 24.24 -8.45
C GLY A 294 -17.01 24.13 -8.84
N VAL A 295 -16.59 23.00 -9.39
CA VAL A 295 -15.20 22.76 -9.82
C VAL A 295 -14.81 23.63 -11.01
N GLN A 296 -15.71 23.82 -11.99
CA GLN A 296 -15.46 24.72 -13.12
C GLN A 296 -15.35 26.20 -12.71
N SER A 297 -16.02 26.62 -11.64
CA SER A 297 -15.91 27.99 -11.11
C SER A 297 -14.59 28.28 -10.40
N LEU A 298 -13.95 27.25 -9.82
CA LEU A 298 -12.65 27.35 -9.14
C LEU A 298 -11.47 27.39 -10.12
N ILE A 299 -11.60 26.75 -11.30
CA ILE A 299 -10.57 26.75 -12.34
C ILE A 299 -10.50 28.10 -13.08
N ARG A 300 -11.59 28.89 -13.08
CA ARG A 300 -11.64 30.22 -13.73
C ARG A 300 -11.10 31.37 -12.88
N ARG A 301 -10.66 31.13 -11.64
CA ARG A 301 -10.17 32.16 -10.70
C ARG A 301 -8.70 32.00 -10.25
N LYS A 302 -7.89 31.25 -10.98
CA LYS A 302 -6.42 31.28 -10.85
C LYS A 302 -5.77 31.71 -12.15
#